data_AF-A0A532UWR6-F1
#
_entry.id   AF-A0A532UWR6-F1
#
_cell.length_a   1.000
_cell.length_b   1.000
_cell.length_c   1.000
_cell.angle_alpha   90.00
_cell.angle_beta   90.00
_cell.angle_gamma   90.00
#
_symmetry.space_group_name_H-M   'P 1'
#
loop_
_entity.id
_entity.type
_entity.pdbx_description
1 polymer ?
#
loop_
_entity_poly.entity_id
_entity_poly.type
_entity_poly.pdbx_seq_one_letter_code
_entity_poly.pdbx_strand_id
1 'polypeptide(L)'
;MANEIHANYASGNTLYAVVRDSAGNVWYVSGQIFEAWGTSGRTADDYDIGLTDKSGSRYVGNFDGNVPTGIYSVQVFLQTGANPADGDSLVADDDIFWSGTGRVTADKLLANKAVQTKSTGEIRYYDDDGQTVLLTHTPTDAEATITRTPS
;
A
#
# COMPACT_ATOMS: atom_id res chain seq x y z
N MET A 1 2.06 12.32 3.52
CA MET A 1 1.11 11.30 3.02
C MET A 1 0.23 11.98 1.98
N ALA A 2 -0.12 11.25 0.92
CA ALA A 2 -0.55 11.78 -0.38
C ALA A 2 -1.92 11.26 -0.84
N ASN A 3 -2.78 10.80 0.08
CA ASN A 3 -4.11 10.25 -0.22
C ASN A 3 -4.07 8.95 -1.05
N GLU A 4 -3.44 7.91 -0.53
CA GLU A 4 -3.21 6.67 -1.27
C GLU A 4 -4.42 5.72 -1.30
N ILE A 5 -5.37 5.91 -0.37
CA ILE A 5 -6.63 5.16 -0.30
C ILE A 5 -7.71 5.96 -1.02
N HIS A 6 -8.46 5.29 -1.89
CA HIS A 6 -9.50 5.90 -2.70
C HIS A 6 -10.76 5.03 -2.70
N ALA A 7 -11.92 5.65 -2.54
CA ALA A 7 -13.21 5.00 -2.71
C ALA A 7 -14.19 5.91 -3.45
N ASN A 8 -15.07 5.30 -4.23
CA ASN A 8 -16.17 6.02 -4.86
C ASN A 8 -17.49 5.62 -4.17
N TYR A 9 -18.18 6.60 -3.60
CA TYR A 9 -19.46 6.39 -2.91
C TYR A 9 -20.25 7.70 -2.89
N ALA A 10 -21.57 7.65 -2.72
CA ALA A 10 -22.38 8.86 -2.66
C ALA A 10 -21.86 9.83 -1.59
N SER A 11 -21.60 11.09 -1.98
CA SER A 11 -21.12 12.13 -1.07
C SER A 11 -22.09 12.41 0.09
N GLY A 12 -21.56 12.96 1.18
CA GLY A 12 -22.31 13.24 2.40
C GLY A 12 -22.45 12.07 3.38
N ASN A 13 -21.87 10.91 3.05
CA ASN A 13 -21.71 9.78 3.96
C ASN A 13 -20.37 9.83 4.70
N THR A 14 -20.25 9.09 5.80
CA THR A 14 -18.99 8.87 6.51
C THR A 14 -18.44 7.50 6.15
N LEU A 15 -17.21 7.44 5.65
CA LEU A 15 -16.53 6.20 5.29
C LEU A 15 -15.22 6.07 6.07
N TYR A 16 -14.82 4.84 6.32
CA TYR A 16 -13.51 4.50 6.84
C TYR A 16 -12.94 3.29 6.10
N ALA A 17 -11.63 3.15 6.11
CA ALA A 17 -10.93 1.99 5.59
C ALA A 17 -10.32 1.17 6.72
N VAL A 18 -10.11 -0.12 6.46
CA VAL A 18 -9.21 -0.98 7.23
C VAL A 18 -8.22 -1.63 6.28
N VAL A 19 -7.02 -1.92 6.77
CA VAL A 19 -5.93 -2.49 5.98
C VAL A 19 -5.66 -3.91 6.46
N ARG A 20 -5.55 -4.85 5.53
CA ARG A 20 -5.21 -6.25 5.81
C ARG A 20 -3.94 -6.70 5.12
N ASP A 21 -3.14 -7.48 5.83
CA ASP A 21 -2.01 -8.20 5.25
C ASP A 21 -2.46 -9.46 4.48
N SER A 22 -1.51 -10.14 3.84
CA SER A 22 -1.77 -11.36 3.08
C SER A 22 -2.23 -12.56 3.93
N ALA A 23 -2.03 -12.50 5.26
CA ALA A 23 -2.53 -13.50 6.20
C ALA A 23 -3.95 -13.16 6.71
N GLY A 24 -4.50 -12.00 6.33
CA GLY A 24 -5.82 -11.52 6.74
C GLY A 24 -5.82 -10.80 8.09
N ASN A 25 -4.66 -10.57 8.71
CA ASN A 25 -4.55 -9.74 9.91
C ASN A 25 -4.86 -8.29 9.56
N VAL A 26 -5.43 -7.55 10.50
CA VAL A 26 -5.81 -6.15 10.35
C VAL A 26 -4.78 -5.23 10.99
N TRP A 27 -4.54 -4.07 10.38
CA TRP A 27 -3.66 -3.04 10.90
C TRP A 27 -4.29 -2.34 12.11
N TYR A 28 -3.69 -2.50 13.29
CA TYR A 28 -4.05 -1.74 14.47
C TYR A 28 -3.38 -0.37 14.46
N VAL A 29 -4.15 0.68 14.18
CA VAL A 29 -3.63 2.04 13.95
C VAL A 29 -2.89 2.58 15.17
N SER A 30 -3.43 2.44 16.38
CA SER A 30 -2.74 2.99 17.56
C SER A 30 -1.51 2.18 17.99
N GLY A 31 -1.54 0.85 17.78
CA GLY A 31 -0.43 -0.03 18.18
C GLY A 31 0.61 -0.26 17.09
N GLN A 32 0.31 0.14 15.85
CA GLN A 32 1.24 0.12 14.73
C GLN A 32 1.74 -1.31 14.42
N ILE A 33 0.81 -2.28 14.48
CA ILE A 33 1.06 -3.71 14.26
C ILE A 33 -0.09 -4.35 13.49
N PHE A 34 0.21 -5.41 12.73
CA PHE A 34 -0.81 -6.31 12.21
C PHE A 34 -1.16 -7.37 13.25
N GLU A 35 -2.45 -7.59 13.46
CA GLU A 35 -2.97 -8.56 14.42
C GLU A 35 -4.31 -9.16 13.95
N ALA A 36 -4.76 -10.22 14.61
CA ALA A 36 -6.09 -10.77 14.34
C ALA A 36 -7.18 -9.77 14.73
N TRP A 37 -8.25 -9.69 13.93
CA TRP A 37 -9.43 -8.88 14.26
C TRP A 37 -9.99 -9.27 15.63
N GLY A 38 -10.30 -8.29 16.48
CA GLY A 38 -10.84 -8.53 17.82
C GLY A 38 -9.78 -8.77 18.89
N THR A 39 -8.48 -8.68 18.57
CA THR A 39 -7.40 -8.86 19.55
C THR A 39 -7.58 -7.86 20.68
N SER A 40 -7.54 -8.34 21.93
CA SER A 40 -7.78 -7.54 23.14
C SER A 40 -9.14 -6.82 23.19
N GLY A 41 -10.16 -7.32 22.48
CA GLY A 41 -11.50 -6.75 22.47
C GLY A 41 -11.65 -5.50 21.58
N ARG A 42 -10.67 -5.26 20.70
CA ARG A 42 -10.70 -4.17 19.72
C ARG A 42 -11.80 -4.37 18.68
N THR A 43 -12.35 -3.28 18.19
CA THR A 43 -13.42 -3.27 17.18
C THR A 43 -12.97 -2.50 15.94
N ALA A 44 -13.87 -2.34 14.95
CA ALA A 44 -13.61 -1.51 13.78
C ALA A 44 -13.04 -0.11 14.13
N ASP A 45 -13.46 0.51 15.25
CA ASP A 45 -13.02 1.83 15.75
C ASP A 45 -11.55 1.88 16.20
N ASP A 46 -10.91 0.72 16.37
CA ASP A 46 -9.46 0.64 16.66
C ASP A 46 -8.62 0.46 15.38
N TYR A 47 -9.25 -0.01 14.32
CA TYR A 47 -8.63 -0.38 13.06
C TYR A 47 -8.91 0.64 11.94
N ASP A 48 -9.76 1.63 12.19
CA ASP A 48 -10.28 2.51 11.18
C ASP A 48 -9.26 3.56 10.71
N ILE A 49 -9.29 3.82 9.41
CA ILE A 49 -8.62 4.93 8.77
C ILE A 49 -9.71 5.78 8.14
N GLY A 50 -10.07 6.88 8.79
CA GLY A 50 -11.10 7.79 8.32
C GLY A 50 -10.83 8.32 6.91
N LEU A 51 -11.86 8.32 6.05
CA LEU A 51 -11.79 8.87 4.69
C LEU A 51 -12.45 10.25 4.63
N THR A 52 -11.85 11.15 3.86
CA THR A 52 -12.39 12.49 3.61
C THR A 52 -13.17 12.53 2.30
N ASP A 53 -14.44 12.96 2.34
CA ASP A 53 -15.23 13.27 1.15
C ASP A 53 -14.63 14.49 0.43
N LYS A 54 -14.28 14.32 -0.85
CA LYS A 54 -13.79 15.38 -1.75
C LYS A 54 -14.89 15.89 -2.69
N SER A 55 -16.15 15.60 -2.38
CA SER A 55 -17.30 15.80 -3.24
C SER A 55 -17.22 14.95 -4.53
N GLY A 56 -18.26 15.00 -5.36
CA GLY A 56 -18.28 14.27 -6.63
C GLY A 56 -18.23 12.74 -6.46
N SER A 57 -18.70 12.25 -5.31
CA SER A 57 -18.65 10.84 -4.93
C SER A 57 -17.24 10.27 -4.76
N ARG A 58 -16.25 11.11 -4.39
CA ARG A 58 -14.86 10.70 -4.21
C ARG A 58 -14.43 10.84 -2.75
N TYR A 59 -14.00 9.73 -2.16
CA TYR A 59 -13.42 9.67 -0.83
C TYR A 59 -11.94 9.34 -0.91
N VAL A 60 -11.15 10.00 -0.05
CA VAL A 60 -9.71 9.81 -0.02
C VAL A 60 -9.19 9.69 1.41
N GLY A 61 -8.20 8.84 1.63
CA GLY A 61 -7.55 8.62 2.92
C GLY A 61 -6.05 8.40 2.76
N ASN A 62 -5.31 8.62 3.84
CA ASN A 62 -3.87 8.38 3.86
C ASN A 62 -3.60 6.95 4.32
N PHE A 63 -2.70 6.26 3.61
CA PHE A 63 -2.17 5.00 4.10
C PHE A 63 -1.13 5.29 5.19
N ASP A 64 -1.14 4.51 6.27
CA ASP A 64 -0.24 4.76 7.41
C ASP A 64 1.21 4.48 6.99
N GLY A 65 2.09 5.47 7.21
CA GLY A 65 3.50 5.43 6.81
C GLY A 65 4.36 4.45 7.60
N ASN A 66 3.86 3.95 8.72
CA ASN A 66 4.55 2.93 9.51
C ASN A 66 4.20 1.50 9.07
N VAL A 67 3.23 1.34 8.17
CA VAL A 67 2.96 0.04 7.55
C VAL A 67 4.20 -0.36 6.74
N PRO A 68 4.77 -1.55 6.97
CA PRO A 68 5.94 -2.04 6.23
C PRO A 68 5.68 -2.10 4.71
N THR A 69 6.74 -2.09 3.92
CA THR A 69 6.65 -2.36 2.47
C THR A 69 5.98 -3.71 2.22
N GLY A 70 5.00 -3.77 1.32
CA GLY A 70 4.24 -4.99 1.09
C GLY A 70 3.05 -4.84 0.16
N ILE A 71 2.23 -5.90 0.08
CA ILE A 71 0.95 -5.92 -0.63
C ILE A 71 -0.15 -6.07 0.41
N TYR A 72 -1.14 -5.20 0.35
CA TYR A 72 -2.22 -5.15 1.33
C TYR A 72 -3.56 -5.04 0.64
N SER A 73 -4.58 -5.62 1.26
CA SER A 73 -5.98 -5.40 0.88
C SER A 73 -6.53 -4.25 1.72
N VAL A 74 -7.15 -3.28 1.06
CA VAL A 74 -7.85 -2.16 1.70
C VAL A 74 -9.33 -2.38 1.54
N GLN A 75 -10.05 -2.42 2.65
CA GLN A 75 -11.49 -2.60 2.69
C GLN A 75 -12.14 -1.33 3.22
N VAL A 76 -13.14 -0.80 2.52
CA VAL A 76 -13.81 0.46 2.84
C VAL A 76 -15.24 0.20 3.26
N PHE A 77 -15.64 0.77 4.39
CA PHE A 77 -16.92 0.55 5.03
C PHE A 77 -17.72 1.85 5.14
N LEU A 78 -19.04 1.73 5.05
CA LEU A 78 -19.99 2.80 5.35
C LEU A 78 -20.26 2.83 6.85
N GLN A 79 -19.87 3.91 7.51
CA GLN A 79 -20.16 4.13 8.93
C GLN A 79 -21.62 4.57 9.10
N THR A 80 -22.42 3.73 9.75
CA THR A 80 -23.85 4.00 9.99
C THR A 80 -24.13 4.70 11.32
N GLY A 81 -23.21 4.60 12.28
CA GLY A 81 -23.32 5.15 13.63
C GLY A 81 -22.36 6.31 13.92
N ALA A 82 -22.25 6.66 15.20
CA ALA A 82 -21.34 7.72 15.66
C ALA A 82 -19.85 7.33 15.52
N ASN A 83 -19.55 6.03 15.65
CA ASN A 83 -18.22 5.44 15.50
C ASN A 83 -18.29 4.26 14.51
N PRO A 84 -17.17 3.92 13.84
CA PRO A 84 -16.99 2.65 13.15
C PRO A 84 -17.42 1.45 14.00
N ALA A 85 -18.13 0.51 13.39
CA ALA A 85 -18.60 -0.69 14.07
C ALA A 85 -18.46 -1.94 13.18
N ASP A 86 -18.26 -3.11 13.81
CA ASP A 86 -18.10 -4.40 13.12
C ASP A 86 -19.32 -4.81 12.26
N GLY A 87 -20.48 -4.17 12.47
CA GLY A 87 -21.70 -4.37 11.69
C GLY A 87 -21.86 -3.41 10.51
N ASP A 88 -20.92 -2.49 10.28
CA ASP A 88 -20.95 -1.59 9.14
C ASP A 88 -20.78 -2.35 7.82
N SER A 89 -21.32 -1.77 6.74
CA SER A 89 -21.36 -2.45 5.43
C SER A 89 -20.11 -2.15 4.61
N LEU A 90 -19.49 -3.20 4.07
CA LEU A 90 -18.44 -3.07 3.06
C LEU A 90 -19.01 -2.44 1.79
N VAL A 91 -18.38 -1.37 1.29
CA VAL A 91 -18.80 -0.63 0.10
C VAL A 91 -17.78 -0.64 -1.04
N ALA A 92 -16.51 -0.87 -0.73
CA ALA A 92 -15.45 -1.03 -1.72
C ALA A 92 -14.27 -1.82 -1.14
N ASP A 93 -13.49 -2.42 -2.03
CA ASP A 93 -12.20 -3.03 -1.74
C ASP A 93 -11.21 -2.70 -2.86
N ASP A 94 -9.92 -2.65 -2.52
CA ASP A 94 -8.81 -2.42 -3.45
C ASP A 94 -7.53 -3.07 -2.91
N ASP A 95 -6.64 -3.48 -3.81
CA ASP A 95 -5.30 -3.92 -3.44
C ASP A 95 -4.30 -2.77 -3.61
N ILE A 96 -3.47 -2.58 -2.59
CA ILE A 96 -2.40 -1.59 -2.59
C ILE A 96 -1.03 -2.27 -2.50
N PHE A 97 -0.20 -1.97 -3.48
CA PHE A 97 1.24 -2.22 -3.43
C PHE A 97 1.87 -1.03 -2.73
N TRP A 98 2.49 -1.25 -1.58
CA TRP A 98 2.98 -0.20 -0.70
C TRP A 98 4.50 -0.20 -0.63
N SER A 99 5.14 0.95 -0.88
CA SER A 99 6.59 1.09 -0.77
C SER A 99 7.10 1.36 0.64
N GLY A 100 6.21 1.68 1.59
CA GLY A 100 6.57 2.29 2.88
C GLY A 100 6.34 3.81 2.89
N THR A 101 6.30 4.45 1.73
CA THR A 101 6.15 5.92 1.60
C THR A 101 5.05 6.35 0.63
N GLY A 102 4.57 5.45 -0.22
CA GLY A 102 3.51 5.71 -1.19
C GLY A 102 3.02 4.45 -1.91
N ARG A 103 1.88 4.57 -2.59
CA ARG A 103 1.39 3.52 -3.50
C ARG A 103 2.39 3.33 -4.64
N VAL A 104 2.70 2.09 -4.95
CA VAL A 104 3.44 1.68 -6.14
C VAL A 104 2.45 1.59 -7.29
N THR A 105 2.72 2.32 -8.38
CA THR A 105 1.91 2.33 -9.60
C THR A 105 2.71 1.74 -10.77
N ALA A 106 2.02 1.40 -11.86
CA ALA A 106 2.69 0.91 -13.08
C ALA A 106 3.75 1.90 -13.58
N ASP A 107 3.51 3.21 -13.51
CA ASP A 107 4.50 4.22 -13.88
C ASP A 107 5.73 4.21 -12.96
N LYS A 108 5.56 3.94 -11.66
CA LYS A 108 6.69 3.73 -10.74
C LYS A 108 7.47 2.45 -11.07
N LEU A 109 6.78 1.37 -11.46
CA LEU A 109 7.42 0.13 -11.90
C LEU A 109 8.14 0.29 -13.25
N LEU A 110 7.60 1.08 -14.18
CA LEU A 110 8.20 1.40 -15.47
C LEU A 110 9.34 2.42 -15.33
N ALA A 111 9.31 3.25 -14.28
CA ALA A 111 10.39 4.16 -13.90
C ALA A 111 11.59 3.45 -13.27
N ASN A 112 11.51 2.15 -12.96
CA ASN A 112 12.69 1.27 -12.85
C ASN A 112 13.35 1.16 -14.23
N LYS A 113 13.93 2.28 -14.65
CA LYS A 113 14.64 2.46 -15.90
C LYS A 113 15.96 1.76 -15.74
N ALA A 114 16.12 0.62 -16.40
CA ALA A 114 17.44 0.08 -16.65
C ALA A 114 18.20 1.09 -17.53
N VAL A 115 19.12 1.86 -16.95
CA VAL A 115 20.05 2.70 -17.74
C VAL A 115 21.30 1.90 -17.97
N GLN A 116 21.51 1.50 -19.23
CA GLN A 116 22.79 0.93 -19.64
C GLN A 116 23.80 2.04 -19.95
N THR A 117 24.88 2.08 -19.19
CA THR A 117 26.02 2.93 -19.50
C THR A 117 26.83 2.27 -20.61
N LYS A 118 26.73 2.77 -21.85
CA LYS A 118 27.35 2.13 -23.02
C LYS A 118 28.89 2.02 -22.94
N SER A 119 29.55 2.88 -22.18
CA SER A 119 31.01 2.83 -21.99
C SER A 119 31.48 1.76 -21.01
N THR A 120 30.60 1.30 -20.10
CA THR A 120 30.95 0.33 -19.04
C THR A 120 30.13 -0.97 -19.13
N GLY A 121 29.08 -1.01 -19.95
CA GLY A 121 28.12 -2.12 -20.01
C GLY A 121 27.17 -2.20 -18.81
N GLU A 122 27.37 -1.35 -17.80
CA GLU A 122 26.65 -1.35 -16.53
C GLU A 122 25.18 -1.00 -16.72
N ILE A 123 24.29 -1.85 -16.23
CA ILE A 123 22.85 -1.63 -16.12
C ILE A 123 22.55 -1.28 -14.66
N ARG A 124 22.06 -0.05 -14.43
CA ARG A 124 21.58 0.40 -13.13
C ARG A 124 20.07 0.34 -13.08
N TYR A 125 19.55 -0.27 -12.02
CA TYR A 125 18.14 -0.27 -11.66
C TYR A 125 17.96 0.78 -10.56
N TYR A 126 17.04 1.71 -10.78
CA TYR A 126 16.76 2.81 -9.86
C TYR A 126 15.50 2.51 -9.04
N ASP A 127 15.35 3.21 -7.91
CA ASP A 127 14.12 3.27 -7.12
C ASP A 127 13.08 4.19 -7.79
N ASP A 128 11.90 4.32 -7.16
CA ASP A 128 10.79 5.15 -7.66
C ASP A 128 11.09 6.65 -7.71
N ASP A 129 12.19 7.09 -7.08
CA ASP A 129 12.72 8.46 -7.15
C ASP A 129 13.56 8.73 -8.43
N GLY A 130 13.89 7.69 -9.21
CA GLY A 130 14.73 7.77 -10.40
C GLY A 130 16.18 8.20 -10.14
N GLN A 131 16.63 8.24 -8.88
CA GLN A 131 17.95 8.70 -8.45
C GLN A 131 18.70 7.63 -7.64
N THR A 132 18.01 6.95 -6.74
CA THR A 132 18.58 5.93 -5.86
C THR A 132 18.81 4.65 -6.64
N VAL A 133 20.04 4.15 -6.71
CA VAL A 133 20.37 2.89 -7.40
C VAL A 133 20.11 1.71 -6.46
N LEU A 134 19.18 0.84 -6.83
CA LEU A 134 18.84 -0.38 -6.09
C LEU A 134 19.74 -1.56 -6.44
N LEU A 135 20.12 -1.68 -7.71
CA LEU A 135 20.97 -2.76 -8.21
C LEU A 135 21.83 -2.27 -9.37
N THR A 136 23.10 -2.64 -9.33
CA THR A 136 24.02 -2.52 -10.47
C THR A 136 24.32 -3.92 -11.00
N HIS A 137 24.08 -4.13 -12.29
CA HIS A 137 24.48 -5.34 -13.01
C HIS A 137 25.47 -4.96 -14.11
N THR A 138 26.62 -5.63 -14.17
CA THR A 138 27.60 -5.42 -15.25
C THR A 138 27.73 -6.73 -16.03
N PRO A 139 26.94 -6.92 -17.11
CA PRO A 139 27.01 -8.15 -17.88
C PRO A 139 28.38 -8.20 -18.54
N THR A 140 29.07 -9.31 -18.40
CA THR A 140 30.28 -9.61 -19.17
C THR A 140 29.95 -10.75 -20.13
N ASP A 141 30.64 -10.82 -21.27
CA ASP A 141 30.48 -11.94 -22.21
C ASP A 141 31.05 -13.28 -21.68
N ALA A 142 31.42 -13.33 -20.40
CA ALA A 142 31.78 -14.57 -19.71
C ALA A 142 30.52 -15.29 -19.23
N GLU A 143 30.53 -16.62 -19.26
CA GLU A 143 29.41 -17.44 -18.79
C GLU A 143 29.09 -17.11 -17.32
N ALA A 144 27.89 -16.59 -17.05
CA ALA A 144 27.45 -16.21 -15.71
C ALA A 144 26.32 -17.15 -15.25
N THR A 145 26.57 -17.93 -14.20
CA THR A 145 25.56 -18.77 -13.55
C THR A 145 24.87 -17.96 -12.44
N ILE A 146 23.61 -17.59 -12.65
CA ILE A 146 22.79 -16.94 -11.63
C ILE A 146 22.01 -18.02 -10.87
N THR A 147 22.28 -18.18 -9.57
CA THR A 147 21.50 -19.06 -8.68
C THR A 147 20.62 -18.18 -7.79
N ARG A 148 19.30 -18.27 -7.94
CA ARG A 148 18.35 -17.64 -7.01
C ARG A 148 17.93 -18.66 -5.96
N THR A 149 18.22 -18.38 -4.69
CA THR A 149 17.64 -19.13 -3.58
C THR A 149 16.23 -18.59 -3.32
N PRO A 150 15.16 -19.39 -3.51
CA PRO A 150 13.83 -18.96 -3.12
C PRO A 150 13.77 -18.82 -1.59
N SER A 151 13.17 -17.72 -1.13
CA SER A 151 12.73 -17.53 0.26
C SER A 151 11.43 -18.26 0.53
#